data_AF-A0A946AQH6-F1
#
_entry.id   AF-A0A946AQH6-F1
#
_cell.length_a   1.000
_cell.length_b   1.000
_cell.length_c   1.000
_cell.angle_alpha   90.00
_cell.angle_beta   90.00
_cell.angle_gamma   90.00
#
_symmetry.space_group_name_H-M   'P 1'
#
loop_
_entity.id
_entity.type
_entity.pdbx_description
1 polymer ?
#
loop_
_entity_poly.entity_id
_entity_poly.type
_entity_poly.pdbx_seq_one_letter_code
_entity_poly.pdbx_strand_id
1 'polypeptide(L)'
;MATHCTGGCDCQGITKYNVVYSDVEFKTWDTSKFQNKIVEGTVSKNAFGIEISVHHDYDQIAFFHKTYNTALTAGFGFAYAWSCYCDEEHYFPDPIASIRVDVMDVITQNEVDVTAHFTTNSYDDSALTVEALLEQYKEHKWSYLNWQLDLTNSTHIPDTAVFTLVVT
;
A
#
# COMPACT_ATOMS: atom_id res chain seq x y z
N MET A 1 2.75 -22.93 -24.88
CA MET A 1 2.38 -21.72 -25.64
C MET A 1 1.16 -21.12 -24.96
N ALA A 2 1.26 -19.93 -24.38
CA ALA A 2 0.13 -19.27 -23.72
C ALA A 2 -0.59 -18.42 -24.77
N THR A 3 -1.86 -18.72 -25.04
CA THR A 3 -2.71 -17.95 -25.94
C THR A 3 -3.52 -16.94 -25.11
N HIS A 4 -3.42 -15.67 -25.48
CA HIS A 4 -4.28 -14.61 -24.98
C HIS A 4 -5.76 -14.94 -25.27
N CYS A 5 -6.62 -14.76 -24.26
CA CYS A 5 -8.04 -15.11 -24.33
C CYS A 5 -8.76 -14.35 -25.45
N THR A 6 -9.29 -15.07 -26.43
CA THR A 6 -10.19 -14.47 -27.46
C THR A 6 -11.58 -15.11 -27.50
N GLY A 7 -11.95 -16.02 -26.58
CA GLY A 7 -13.33 -16.50 -26.54
C GLY A 7 -13.60 -17.77 -25.73
N GLY A 8 -13.39 -17.74 -24.41
CA GLY A 8 -13.87 -18.82 -23.55
C GLY A 8 -13.68 -18.62 -22.05
N CYS A 9 -13.38 -17.40 -21.60
CA CYS A 9 -13.57 -17.07 -20.20
C CYS A 9 -15.04 -16.70 -20.02
N ASP A 10 -15.72 -17.35 -19.08
CA ASP A 10 -17.07 -16.97 -18.64
C ASP A 10 -17.01 -15.69 -17.79
N CYS A 11 -16.36 -14.66 -18.34
CA CYS A 11 -16.41 -13.32 -17.79
C CYS A 11 -17.81 -12.81 -18.10
N GLN A 12 -18.70 -13.05 -17.16
CA GLN A 12 -20.11 -12.71 -17.23
C GLN A 12 -20.32 -11.20 -17.45
N GLY A 13 -19.27 -10.37 -17.30
CA GLY A 13 -19.11 -9.07 -17.95
C GLY A 13 -18.24 -8.12 -17.11
N ILE A 14 -18.49 -6.80 -17.18
CA ILE A 14 -17.69 -5.82 -16.41
C ILE A 14 -18.29 -5.68 -15.01
N THR A 15 -17.49 -5.95 -13.99
CA THR A 15 -17.85 -5.71 -12.60
C THR A 15 -17.30 -4.37 -12.14
N LYS A 16 -18.12 -3.58 -11.45
CA LYS A 16 -17.69 -2.32 -10.82
C LYS A 16 -17.67 -2.48 -9.31
N TYR A 17 -16.57 -2.10 -8.67
CA TYR A 17 -16.40 -2.11 -7.23
C TYR A 17 -16.13 -0.70 -6.69
N ASN A 18 -16.65 -0.42 -5.50
CA ASN A 18 -16.18 0.65 -4.64
C ASN A 18 -15.11 0.09 -3.70
N VAL A 19 -13.98 0.79 -3.58
CA VAL A 19 -13.01 0.53 -2.52
C VAL A 19 -13.50 1.21 -1.25
N VAL A 20 -13.62 0.45 -0.17
CA VAL A 20 -14.06 0.93 1.14
C VAL A 20 -12.94 0.72 2.14
N TYR A 21 -12.34 1.81 2.62
CA TYR A 21 -11.25 1.76 3.59
C TYR A 21 -11.79 1.59 5.01
N SER A 22 -11.24 0.65 5.77
CA SER A 22 -11.76 0.22 7.08
C SER A 22 -10.97 0.79 8.26
N ASP A 23 -9.64 0.69 8.18
CA ASP A 23 -8.73 1.02 9.28
C ASP A 23 -7.30 1.28 8.79
N VAL A 24 -6.52 1.90 9.66
CA VAL A 24 -5.08 2.14 9.46
C VAL A 24 -4.33 1.40 10.56
N GLU A 25 -3.41 0.53 10.16
CA GLU A 25 -2.48 -0.18 11.03
C GLU A 25 -1.08 0.43 10.94
N PHE A 26 -0.43 0.54 12.10
CA PHE A 26 0.96 0.99 12.20
C PHE A 26 1.83 -0.11 12.77
N LYS A 27 2.98 -0.34 12.14
CA LYS A 27 4.04 -1.22 12.64
C LYS A 27 5.35 -0.46 12.67
N THR A 28 6.21 -0.79 13.64
CA THR A 28 7.54 -0.19 13.77
C THR A 28 8.62 -1.22 13.50
N TRP A 29 9.67 -0.82 12.81
CA TRP A 29 10.72 -1.69 12.30
C TRP A 29 12.11 -1.25 12.77
N ASP A 30 12.93 -2.22 13.16
CA ASP A 30 14.38 -2.10 13.28
C ASP A 30 14.99 -2.40 11.92
N THR A 31 15.58 -1.38 11.29
CA THR A 31 16.17 -1.42 9.95
C THR A 31 17.69 -1.63 9.97
N SER A 32 18.29 -1.94 11.13
CA SER A 32 19.75 -2.00 11.33
C SER A 32 20.43 -3.21 10.69
N LYS A 33 19.65 -4.23 10.34
CA LYS A 33 20.12 -5.54 9.90
C LYS A 33 19.69 -5.83 8.48
N PHE A 34 20.17 -6.95 7.93
CA PHE A 34 19.84 -7.43 6.59
C PHE A 34 18.34 -7.61 6.32
N GLN A 35 17.53 -7.78 7.37
CA GLN A 35 16.09 -7.87 7.27
C GLN A 35 15.48 -7.02 8.37
N ASN A 36 14.47 -6.24 8.00
CA ASN A 36 13.69 -5.45 8.93
C ASN A 36 13.01 -6.39 9.94
N LYS A 37 13.04 -6.01 11.21
CA LYS A 37 12.36 -6.76 12.28
C LYS A 37 11.40 -5.86 13.03
N ILE A 38 10.25 -6.41 13.40
CA ILE A 38 9.30 -5.68 14.25
C ILE A 38 10.01 -5.29 15.54
N VAL A 39 9.84 -4.04 15.96
CA VAL A 39 10.41 -3.53 17.20
C VAL A 39 9.66 -4.14 18.39
N GLU A 40 10.34 -4.99 19.16
CA GLU A 40 9.82 -5.55 20.43
C GLU A 40 10.37 -4.83 21.67
N GLY A 41 11.22 -3.82 21.50
CA GLY A 41 11.90 -3.11 22.58
C GLY A 41 12.63 -1.85 22.11
N THR A 42 13.80 -1.56 22.67
CA THR A 42 14.59 -0.40 22.26
C THR A 42 15.23 -0.61 20.89
N VAL A 43 15.14 0.40 20.02
CA VAL A 43 15.74 0.43 18.68
C VAL A 43 16.76 1.55 18.57
N SER A 44 17.77 1.38 17.71
CA SER A 44 18.71 2.44 17.41
C SER A 44 18.02 3.52 16.58
N LYS A 45 18.21 4.80 16.96
CA LYS A 45 17.67 5.94 16.22
C LYS A 45 18.14 6.04 14.77
N ASN A 46 19.25 5.38 14.44
CA ASN A 46 19.79 5.35 13.07
C ASN A 46 19.23 4.18 12.24
N ALA A 47 18.27 3.43 12.80
CA ALA A 47 17.78 2.18 12.24
C ALA A 47 16.31 1.97 12.64
N PHE A 48 15.51 3.01 12.47
CA PHE A 48 14.10 3.02 12.82
C PHE A 48 13.27 3.25 11.56
N GLY A 49 12.22 2.46 11.40
CA GLY A 49 11.24 2.61 10.34
C GLY A 49 9.81 2.42 10.85
N ILE A 50 8.87 2.92 10.09
CA ILE A 50 7.43 2.89 10.35
C ILE A 50 6.75 2.32 9.10
N GLU A 51 5.91 1.32 9.27
CA GLU A 51 5.01 0.84 8.23
C GLU A 51 3.59 1.34 8.51
N ILE A 52 2.96 1.89 7.47
CA ILE A 52 1.59 2.36 7.46
C ILE A 52 0.83 1.47 6.49
N SER A 53 -0.12 0.70 6.98
CA SER A 53 -1.01 -0.14 6.16
C SER A 53 -2.44 0.37 6.29
N VAL A 54 -3.09 0.67 5.17
CA VAL A 54 -4.52 1.01 5.16
C VAL A 54 -5.28 -0.17 4.58
N HIS A 55 -6.14 -0.74 5.42
CA HIS A 55 -6.97 -1.86 5.05
C HIS A 55 -8.20 -1.38 4.29
N HIS A 56 -8.60 -2.20 3.31
CA HIS A 56 -9.76 -1.92 2.48
C HIS A 56 -10.48 -3.21 2.09
N ASP A 57 -11.76 -3.05 1.83
CA ASP A 57 -12.64 -4.04 1.24
C ASP A 57 -13.19 -3.56 -0.11
N TYR A 58 -13.82 -4.47 -0.85
CA TYR A 58 -14.45 -4.19 -2.13
C TYR A 58 -15.96 -4.41 -2.07
N ASP A 59 -16.72 -3.35 -2.31
CA ASP A 59 -18.17 -3.39 -2.42
C ASP A 59 -18.58 -3.39 -3.89
N GLN A 60 -19.18 -4.48 -4.36
CA GLN A 60 -19.69 -4.55 -5.73
C GLN A 60 -20.90 -3.62 -5.89
N ILE A 61 -20.81 -2.67 -6.81
CA ILE A 61 -21.86 -1.66 -7.05
C ILE A 61 -22.59 -1.83 -8.38
N ALA A 62 -21.99 -2.50 -9.35
CA ALA A 62 -22.66 -2.83 -10.59
C ALA A 62 -22.06 -4.07 -11.23
N PHE A 63 -22.92 -4.79 -11.93
CA PHE A 63 -22.55 -5.95 -12.72
C PHE A 63 -23.17 -5.80 -14.10
N PHE A 64 -22.34 -5.54 -15.11
CA PHE A 64 -22.83 -5.46 -16.49
C PHE A 64 -22.67 -6.82 -17.14
N HIS A 65 -23.79 -7.47 -17.49
CA HIS A 65 -23.72 -8.79 -18.11
C HIS A 65 -23.34 -8.67 -19.59
N LYS A 66 -22.16 -9.16 -20.00
CA LYS A 66 -21.83 -9.34 -21.42
C LYS A 66 -22.27 -10.75 -21.81
N THR A 67 -23.34 -10.87 -22.60
CA THR A 67 -23.73 -12.17 -23.19
C THR A 67 -22.69 -12.60 -24.22
N TYR A 68 -21.66 -13.33 -23.81
CA TYR A 68 -20.77 -14.05 -24.72
C TYR A 68 -21.31 -15.46 -24.94
N ASN A 69 -21.76 -15.72 -26.16
CA ASN A 69 -22.25 -17.01 -26.57
C ASN A 69 -21.06 -17.89 -26.96
N THR A 70 -20.42 -18.56 -26.00
CA THR A 70 -19.28 -19.45 -26.26
C THR A 70 -19.66 -20.92 -26.02
N ALA A 71 -20.34 -21.51 -27.00
CA ALA A 71 -20.48 -22.95 -27.11
C ALA A 71 -19.18 -23.54 -27.71
N LEU A 72 -18.28 -24.09 -26.89
CA LEU A 72 -17.17 -24.91 -27.37
C LEU A 72 -16.95 -26.13 -26.47
N THR A 73 -17.56 -27.24 -26.88
CA THR A 73 -17.21 -28.61 -26.46
C THR A 73 -15.83 -28.97 -26.98
N ALA A 74 -14.89 -29.34 -26.09
CA ALA A 74 -13.60 -29.92 -26.47
C ALA A 74 -13.59 -31.43 -26.17
N GLY A 75 -13.47 -32.25 -27.22
CA GLY A 75 -13.19 -33.68 -27.14
C GLY A 75 -11.70 -33.94 -26.93
N PHE A 76 -11.40 -34.89 -26.04
CA PHE A 76 -10.13 -35.57 -25.74
C PHE A 76 -8.80 -34.83 -26.03
N GLY A 77 -8.07 -34.49 -24.95
CA GLY A 77 -6.66 -34.91 -24.87
C GLY A 77 -5.55 -33.88 -24.67
N PHE A 78 -5.76 -32.64 -24.19
CA PHE A 78 -4.67 -31.78 -23.70
C PHE A 78 -5.14 -30.86 -22.56
N ALA A 79 -4.39 -30.78 -21.46
CA ALA A 79 -4.63 -29.84 -20.37
C ALA A 79 -3.95 -28.50 -20.70
N TYR A 80 -4.72 -27.54 -21.19
CA TYR A 80 -4.28 -26.16 -21.32
C TYR A 80 -4.50 -25.45 -19.99
N ALA A 81 -3.47 -24.78 -19.45
CA ALA A 81 -3.67 -23.81 -18.36
C ALA A 81 -4.23 -22.52 -18.97
N TRP A 82 -5.41 -22.11 -18.53
CA TRP A 82 -6.09 -20.89 -18.98
C TRP A 82 -5.99 -19.86 -17.87
N SER A 83 -5.38 -18.70 -18.13
CA SER A 83 -5.46 -17.54 -17.25
C SER A 83 -6.54 -16.61 -17.80
N CYS A 84 -7.68 -16.53 -17.11
CA CYS A 84 -8.73 -15.57 -17.45
C CYS A 84 -8.45 -14.24 -16.76
N TYR A 85 -8.53 -13.15 -17.52
CA TYR A 85 -8.57 -11.79 -16.99
C TYR A 85 -9.96 -11.23 -17.33
N CYS A 86 -10.77 -10.96 -16.30
CA CYS A 86 -12.06 -10.32 -16.48
C CYS A 86 -11.92 -8.82 -16.20
N ASP A 87 -12.57 -8.00 -17.01
CA ASP A 87 -12.53 -6.55 -16.87
C ASP A 87 -13.23 -6.13 -15.56
N GLU A 88 -12.49 -5.48 -14.67
CA GLU A 88 -13.01 -4.91 -13.43
C GLU A 88 -12.71 -3.41 -13.38
N GLU A 89 -13.70 -2.61 -13.01
CA GLU A 89 -13.55 -1.18 -12.76
C GLU A 89 -13.63 -0.91 -11.26
N HIS A 90 -12.68 -0.16 -10.74
CA HIS A 90 -12.60 0.18 -9.33
C HIS A 90 -12.73 1.69 -9.15
N TYR A 91 -13.59 2.11 -8.22
CA TYR A 91 -13.68 3.48 -7.77
C TYR A 91 -12.86 3.65 -6.48
N PHE A 92 -11.82 4.48 -6.57
CA PHE A 92 -10.88 4.76 -5.48
C PHE A 92 -11.18 6.15 -4.91
N PRO A 93 -11.88 6.26 -3.77
CA PRO A 93 -11.83 7.50 -3.00
C PRO A 93 -10.40 7.68 -2.47
N ASP A 94 -9.92 8.93 -2.35
CA ASP A 94 -8.64 9.22 -1.70
C ASP A 94 -8.85 9.16 -0.18
N PRO A 95 -8.30 8.15 0.54
CA PRO A 95 -8.54 7.98 1.96
C PRO A 95 -7.56 8.74 2.84
N ILE A 96 -6.47 9.29 2.27
CA ILE A 96 -5.36 9.86 3.05
C ILE A 96 -5.02 11.23 2.51
N ALA A 97 -5.48 12.24 3.23
CA ALA A 97 -5.13 13.63 2.98
C ALA A 97 -3.70 13.95 3.43
N SER A 98 -3.25 13.40 4.57
CA SER A 98 -1.93 13.68 5.12
C SER A 98 -1.36 12.59 6.02
N ILE A 99 -0.04 12.57 6.13
CA ILE A 99 0.73 11.79 7.10
C ILE A 99 1.65 12.77 7.82
N ARG A 100 1.63 12.76 9.15
CA ARG A 100 2.53 13.56 10.00
C ARG A 100 3.19 12.67 11.05
N VAL A 101 4.49 12.88 11.25
CA VAL A 101 5.29 12.24 12.28
C VAL A 101 5.80 13.30 13.23
N ASP A 102 5.29 13.30 14.46
CA ASP A 102 5.75 14.17 15.53
C ASP A 102 6.69 13.37 16.46
N VAL A 103 7.71 14.04 17.00
CA VAL A 103 8.60 13.45 18.01
C VAL A 103 8.57 14.30 19.27
N MET A 104 8.36 13.65 20.41
CA MET A 104 8.40 14.28 21.73
C MET A 104 9.64 13.81 22.50
N ASP A 105 10.46 14.76 22.94
CA ASP A 105 11.52 14.51 23.91
C ASP A 105 10.91 14.17 25.27
N VAL A 106 11.23 12.98 25.81
CA VAL A 106 10.67 12.51 27.08
C VAL A 106 11.12 13.38 28.27
N ILE A 107 12.31 13.98 28.19
CA ILE A 107 12.89 14.80 29.26
C ILE A 107 12.32 16.22 29.20
N THR A 108 12.38 16.86 28.04
CA THR A 108 11.99 18.27 27.89
C THR A 108 10.51 18.46 27.62
N GLN A 109 9.80 17.40 27.23
CA GLN A 109 8.39 17.42 26.80
C GLN A 109 8.15 18.33 25.58
N ASN A 110 9.21 18.71 24.86
CA ASN A 110 9.11 19.46 23.62
C ASN A 110 8.75 18.51 22.47
N GLU A 111 7.75 18.90 21.70
CA GLU A 111 7.27 18.18 20.53
C GLU A 111 7.65 18.94 19.25
N VAL A 112 8.13 18.21 18.24
CA VAL A 112 8.56 18.77 16.96
C VAL A 112 8.08 17.86 15.82
N ASP A 113 7.58 18.45 14.75
CA ASP A 113 7.27 17.75 13.50
C ASP A 113 8.58 17.32 12.83
N VAL A 114 8.74 16.01 12.63
CA VAL A 114 9.89 15.37 11.99
C VAL A 114 9.49 14.57 10.75
N THR A 115 8.32 14.85 10.16
CA THR A 115 7.83 14.16 8.96
C THR A 115 8.87 14.18 7.83
N ALA A 116 9.57 15.30 7.65
CA ALA A 116 10.62 15.46 6.64
C ALA A 116 11.89 14.62 6.90
N HIS A 117 12.03 14.03 8.08
CA HIS A 117 13.15 13.13 8.40
C HIS A 117 12.89 11.69 7.95
N PHE A 118 11.67 11.39 7.51
CA PHE A 118 11.26 10.09 7.03
C PHE A 118 11.16 10.10 5.51
N THR A 119 11.64 9.02 4.89
CA THR A 119 11.56 8.80 3.45
C THR A 119 11.22 7.35 3.16
N THR A 120 10.57 7.08 2.03
CA THR A 120 10.43 5.72 1.47
C THR A 120 11.29 5.60 0.23
N ASN A 121 11.52 4.38 -0.24
CA ASN A 121 12.04 4.18 -1.58
C ASN A 121 10.87 4.14 -2.58
N SER A 122 11.06 4.79 -3.72
CA SER A 122 10.23 4.63 -4.90
C SER A 122 10.51 3.28 -5.60
N TYR A 123 9.81 3.03 -6.70
CA TYR A 123 10.05 1.86 -7.54
C TYR A 123 11.44 1.82 -8.20
N ASP A 124 12.09 2.98 -8.39
CA ASP A 124 13.44 3.10 -8.96
C ASP A 124 14.54 3.20 -7.90
N ASP A 125 14.24 2.79 -6.65
CA ASP A 125 15.12 2.87 -5.49
C ASP A 125 15.59 4.31 -5.14
N SER A 126 14.91 5.34 -5.65
CA SER A 126 15.18 6.71 -5.26
C SER A 126 14.45 7.05 -3.96
N ALA A 127 15.12 7.81 -3.09
CA ALA A 127 14.52 8.26 -1.84
C ALA A 127 13.41 9.28 -2.14
N LEU A 128 12.23 9.00 -1.60
CA LEU A 128 11.01 9.74 -1.81
C LEU A 128 10.53 10.32 -0.47
N THR A 129 10.19 11.61 -0.46
CA THR A 129 9.60 12.25 0.72
C THR A 129 8.15 11.77 0.93
N VAL A 130 7.64 11.92 2.14
CA VAL A 130 6.23 11.62 2.46
C VAL A 130 5.26 12.44 1.59
N GLU A 131 5.60 13.70 1.31
CA GLU A 131 4.78 14.56 0.44
C GLU A 131 4.73 14.01 -1.00
N ALA A 132 5.89 13.69 -1.58
CA ALA A 132 5.97 13.13 -2.93
C ALA A 132 5.31 11.73 -3.02
N LEU A 133 5.30 10.95 -1.94
CA LEU A 133 4.57 9.69 -1.85
C LEU A 133 3.07 9.88 -2.03
N LEU A 134 2.50 10.85 -1.33
CA LEU A 134 1.08 11.15 -1.39
C LEU A 134 0.69 11.72 -2.75
N GLU A 135 1.56 12.49 -3.40
CA GLU A 135 1.35 12.95 -4.78
C GLU A 135 1.34 11.78 -5.78
N GLN A 136 2.35 10.90 -5.73
CA GLN A 136 2.39 9.72 -6.60
C GLN A 136 1.16 8.83 -6.42
N TYR A 137 0.73 8.65 -5.16
CA TYR A 137 -0.46 7.90 -4.85
C TYR A 137 -1.72 8.49 -5.50
N LYS A 138 -1.94 9.80 -5.38
CA LYS A 138 -3.09 10.50 -5.98
C LYS A 138 -3.13 10.36 -7.50
N GLU A 139 -1.97 10.32 -8.15
CA GLU A 139 -1.87 10.12 -9.60
C GLU A 139 -2.20 8.68 -10.02
N HIS A 140 -1.69 7.69 -9.28
CA HIS A 140 -1.78 6.28 -9.68
C HIS A 140 -3.05 5.55 -9.21
N LYS A 141 -3.74 6.07 -8.18
CA LYS A 141 -5.00 5.52 -7.65
C LYS A 141 -4.91 4.05 -7.26
N TRP A 142 -3.90 3.68 -6.48
CA TRP A 142 -3.75 2.30 -5.99
C TRP A 142 -4.81 1.96 -4.92
N SER A 143 -5.38 0.75 -4.93
CA SER A 143 -6.26 0.30 -3.83
C SER A 143 -5.46 -0.07 -2.59
N TYR A 144 -4.35 -0.79 -2.78
CA TYR A 144 -3.52 -1.27 -1.69
C TYR A 144 -2.53 -0.19 -1.25
N LEU A 145 -2.71 0.30 -0.02
CA LEU A 145 -1.85 1.32 0.58
C LEU A 145 -1.03 0.68 1.68
N ASN A 146 0.22 0.37 1.36
CA ASN A 146 1.20 -0.02 2.35
C ASN A 146 2.50 0.72 2.05
N TRP A 147 2.97 1.50 3.01
CA TRP A 147 4.16 2.31 2.90
C TRP A 147 5.09 2.05 4.07
N GLN A 148 6.37 1.83 3.75
CA GLN A 148 7.43 1.80 4.74
C GLN A 148 8.21 3.12 4.68
N LEU A 149 8.22 3.83 5.80
CA LEU A 149 8.95 5.07 5.99
C LEU A 149 10.16 4.81 6.89
N ASP A 150 11.35 5.08 6.37
CA ASP A 150 12.60 4.94 7.12
C ASP A 150 13.06 6.30 7.64
N LEU A 151 13.52 6.34 8.91
CA LEU A 151 14.13 7.53 9.49
C LEU A 151 15.52 7.73 8.88
N THR A 152 15.65 8.67 7.95
CA THR A 152 16.90 8.94 7.23
C THR A 152 17.69 10.12 7.80
N ASN A 153 17.07 10.97 8.62
CA ASN A 153 17.75 12.03 9.35
C ASN A 153 17.50 11.95 10.87
N SER A 154 18.49 11.48 11.61
CA SER A 154 18.42 11.33 13.07
C SER A 154 19.05 12.49 13.86
N THR A 155 19.56 13.53 13.18
CA THR A 155 20.41 14.57 13.81
C THR A 155 19.69 15.38 14.90
N HIS A 156 18.37 15.53 14.79
CA HIS A 156 17.54 16.28 15.74
C HIS A 156 16.52 15.40 16.46
N ILE A 157 16.74 14.08 16.48
CA ILE A 157 15.92 13.14 17.22
C ILE A 157 16.52 12.97 18.63
N PRO A 158 15.75 13.23 19.71
CA PRO A 158 16.22 13.03 21.08
C PRO A 158 16.63 11.58 21.33
N ASP A 159 17.59 11.36 22.25
CA ASP A 159 18.05 10.00 22.58
C ASP A 159 16.98 9.16 23.29
N THR A 160 16.05 9.83 23.98
CA THR A 160 14.82 9.23 24.52
C THR A 160 13.62 10.01 24.00
N ALA A 161 12.89 9.39 23.08
CA ALA A 161 11.80 10.03 22.36
C ALA A 161 10.57 9.13 22.27
N VAL A 162 9.40 9.75 22.18
CA VAL A 162 8.15 9.11 21.80
C VAL A 162 7.74 9.66 20.44
N PHE A 163 7.47 8.78 19.48
CA PHE A 163 6.94 9.16 18.17
C PHE A 163 5.41 9.09 18.19
N THR A 164 4.78 10.13 17.67
CA THR A 164 3.34 10.18 17.42
C THR A 164 3.12 10.21 15.92
N LEU A 165 2.29 9.30 15.42
CA LEU A 165 1.98 9.19 14.01
C LEU A 165 0.52 9.55 13.79
N VAL A 166 0.27 10.49 12.88
CA VAL A 166 -1.06 10.98 12.55
C VAL A 166 -1.30 10.78 11.06
N VAL A 167 -2.35 10.02 10.73
CA VAL A 167 -2.84 9.84 9.37
C VAL A 167 -4.27 10.34 9.33
N THR A 168 -4.59 11.20 8.35
CA THR A 168 -5.89 11.85 8.19
C THR A 168 -6.37 11.76 6.76
#